data_AF-A0A840L9N1-F1
#
_entry.id   AF-A0A840L9N1-F1
#
_cell.length_a   1.000
_cell.length_b   1.000
_cell.length_c   1.000
_cell.angle_alpha   90.00
_cell.angle_beta   90.00
_cell.angle_gamma   90.00
#
_symmetry.space_group_name_H-M   'P 1'
#
loop_
_entity.id
_entity.type
_entity.pdbx_description
1 polymer ?
#
loop_
_entity_poly.entity_id
_entity_poly.type
_entity_poly.pdbx_seq_one_letter_code
_entity_poly.pdbx_strand_id
1 'polypeptide(L)'
;MKKHVLAVALSFAGVSTFAATVEGDSSDLAKVKPGQSTLFGSANAGLSFNNTSTVIDLAGGPVLQVSKAIARGVEANGKSYIKGRDVNFLAGILLGDKKIAQVWHNEVSHDGASTSIHSARQMIVPPLPFMPNFGGLVIGKVQGSAVYFGEWSPKGANFADVASTDLNMGSAERTAWYSGENPTKSMPTLVNAQYKVVGIHQHKPESPNVYSGVLTASYASGGGDKNILTGSLTRGASTLAFNDVLIKANGTFDNLGSTKNISGQFYNNANALAGIYKTGTAAKDGVAFGGARR
;
A
#
# COMPACT_ATOMS: atom_id res chain seq x y z
N MET A 1 52.17 -37.92 -14.23
CA MET A 1 51.42 -36.92 -13.44
C MET A 1 50.85 -35.88 -14.41
N LYS A 2 49.51 -35.83 -14.52
CA LYS A 2 48.76 -34.95 -15.45
C LYS A 2 48.61 -33.56 -14.86
N LYS A 3 48.77 -32.51 -15.66
CA LYS A 3 48.22 -31.16 -15.39
C LYS A 3 47.76 -30.54 -16.71
N HIS A 4 46.46 -30.68 -16.99
CA HIS A 4 45.79 -29.85 -17.99
C HIS A 4 45.18 -28.66 -17.25
N VAL A 5 45.56 -27.45 -17.64
CA VAL A 5 44.96 -26.21 -17.16
C VAL A 5 43.73 -25.95 -18.01
N LEU A 6 42.55 -25.99 -17.38
CA LEU A 6 41.29 -25.61 -18.01
C LEU A 6 40.99 -24.15 -17.64
N ALA A 7 41.11 -23.24 -18.60
CA ALA A 7 40.67 -21.86 -18.44
C ALA A 7 39.15 -21.81 -18.62
N VAL A 8 38.41 -21.58 -17.53
CA VAL A 8 36.98 -21.30 -17.58
C VAL A 8 36.82 -19.78 -17.73
N ALA A 9 36.38 -19.34 -18.91
CA ALA A 9 35.94 -17.97 -19.11
C ALA A 9 34.52 -17.82 -18.53
N LEU A 10 34.38 -17.19 -17.36
CA LEU A 10 33.08 -16.72 -16.87
C LEU A 10 32.68 -15.48 -17.68
N SER A 11 31.79 -15.64 -18.65
CA SER A 11 31.06 -14.51 -19.23
C SER A 11 30.02 -14.02 -18.23
N PHE A 12 30.33 -12.94 -17.52
CA PHE A 12 29.34 -12.16 -16.77
C PHE A 12 28.39 -11.48 -17.78
N ALA A 13 27.27 -12.13 -18.07
CA ALA A 13 26.12 -11.44 -18.66
C ALA A 13 25.56 -10.53 -17.55
N GLY A 14 25.92 -9.25 -17.59
CA GLY A 14 25.33 -8.23 -16.72
C GLY A 14 23.84 -8.15 -16.99
N VAL A 15 23.03 -8.75 -16.12
CA VAL A 15 21.60 -8.47 -16.06
C VAL A 15 21.50 -7.03 -15.55
N SER A 16 21.26 -6.08 -16.46
CA SER A 16 20.87 -4.74 -16.08
C SER A 16 19.54 -4.85 -15.33
N THR A 17 19.58 -4.85 -14.01
CA THR A 17 18.39 -4.72 -13.17
C THR A 17 17.84 -3.32 -13.40
N PHE A 18 16.94 -3.17 -14.38
CA PHE A 18 16.14 -1.97 -14.48
C PHE A 18 15.38 -1.82 -13.16
N ALA A 19 15.43 -0.63 -12.56
CA ALA A 19 14.61 -0.32 -11.41
C ALA A 19 13.15 -0.62 -11.75
N ALA A 20 12.44 -1.30 -10.85
CA ALA A 20 11.02 -1.55 -11.04
C ALA A 20 10.28 -0.22 -11.25
N THR A 21 9.45 -0.16 -12.29
CA THR A 21 8.55 0.97 -12.44
C THR A 21 7.52 0.92 -11.32
N VAL A 22 7.16 2.10 -10.79
CA VAL A 22 6.16 2.23 -9.73
C VAL A 22 4.95 2.93 -10.32
N GLU A 23 3.78 2.36 -10.10
CA GLU A 23 2.50 2.99 -10.43
C GLU A 23 1.53 2.87 -9.27
N GLY A 24 0.54 3.75 -9.27
CA GLY A 24 -0.41 3.91 -8.20
C GLY A 24 -1.33 5.07 -8.48
N ASP A 25 -2.39 5.19 -7.69
CA ASP A 25 -3.29 6.34 -7.73
C ASP A 25 -3.84 6.64 -6.33
N SER A 26 -4.53 7.77 -6.21
CA SER A 26 -5.06 8.30 -4.97
C SER A 26 -6.43 8.93 -5.19
N SER A 27 -7.29 8.90 -4.18
CA SER A 27 -8.56 9.63 -4.21
C SER A 27 -8.36 11.15 -4.14
N ASP A 28 -7.18 11.61 -3.72
CA ASP A 28 -6.71 12.99 -3.77
C ASP A 28 -5.18 13.03 -3.97
N LEU A 29 -4.75 13.30 -5.21
CA LEU A 29 -3.33 13.37 -5.58
C LEU A 29 -2.61 14.59 -4.99
N ALA A 30 -3.32 15.63 -4.54
CA ALA A 30 -2.70 16.77 -3.88
C ALA A 30 -2.29 16.44 -2.44
N LYS A 31 -2.99 15.47 -1.83
CA LYS A 31 -2.76 15.03 -0.45
C LYS A 31 -1.84 13.82 -0.37
N VAL A 32 -2.05 12.82 -1.22
CA VAL A 32 -1.22 11.61 -1.28
C VAL A 32 -0.90 11.31 -2.73
N LYS A 33 0.38 11.23 -3.06
CA LYS A 33 0.83 10.92 -4.42
C LYS A 33 1.75 9.70 -4.41
N PRO A 34 1.31 8.58 -5.00
CA PRO A 34 2.18 7.44 -5.27
C PRO A 34 3.34 7.80 -6.21
N GLY A 35 4.50 7.19 -5.99
CA GLY A 35 5.67 7.41 -6.84
C GLY A 35 6.88 6.61 -6.39
N GLN A 36 7.97 6.72 -7.15
CA GLN A 36 9.25 6.10 -6.80
C GLN A 36 9.86 6.78 -5.58
N SER A 37 10.29 5.97 -4.60
CA SER A 37 10.83 6.46 -3.33
C SER A 37 12.17 7.18 -3.48
N THR A 38 12.35 8.21 -2.65
CA THR A 38 13.57 9.01 -2.50
C THR A 38 14.06 9.09 -1.05
N LEU A 39 13.27 8.62 -0.08
CA LEU A 39 13.60 8.58 1.34
C LEU A 39 13.33 7.19 1.93
N PHE A 40 14.16 6.78 2.91
CA PHE A 40 14.15 5.44 3.55
C PHE A 40 14.46 4.25 2.62
N GLY A 41 14.90 4.56 1.41
CA GLY A 41 15.19 3.65 0.31
C GLY A 41 15.16 4.45 -0.99
N SER A 42 15.41 3.78 -2.11
CA SER A 42 15.38 4.41 -3.43
C SER A 42 14.73 3.49 -4.45
N ALA A 43 13.94 4.06 -5.35
CA ALA A 43 13.33 3.38 -6.50
C ALA A 43 12.33 2.25 -6.18
N ASN A 44 11.82 2.20 -4.95
CA ASN A 44 10.75 1.29 -4.53
C ASN A 44 9.39 2.00 -4.52
N ALA A 45 8.30 1.25 -4.35
CA ALA A 45 6.96 1.82 -4.17
C ALA A 45 6.92 2.78 -2.97
N GLY A 46 6.42 3.99 -3.21
CA GLY A 46 6.45 5.05 -2.22
C GLY A 46 5.31 6.05 -2.31
N LEU A 47 5.22 6.92 -1.30
CA LEU A 47 4.21 7.97 -1.20
C LEU A 47 4.87 9.32 -0.88
N SER A 48 4.43 10.39 -1.53
CA SER A 48 4.59 11.74 -1.01
C SER A 48 3.27 12.26 -0.44
N PHE A 49 3.39 13.18 0.52
CA PHE A 49 2.25 13.77 1.22
C PHE A 49 2.21 15.28 0.99
N ASN A 50 1.01 15.85 0.84
CA ASN A 50 0.78 17.29 0.67
C ASN A 50 1.68 17.93 -0.40
N ASN A 51 1.79 17.31 -1.58
CA ASN A 51 2.62 17.75 -2.70
C ASN A 51 4.11 17.99 -2.37
N THR A 52 4.64 17.35 -1.32
CA THR A 52 6.09 17.40 -1.04
C THR A 52 6.89 16.65 -2.11
N SER A 53 8.14 17.07 -2.31
CA SER A 53 9.09 16.42 -3.24
C SER A 53 9.68 15.11 -2.70
N THR A 54 9.52 14.87 -1.39
CA THR A 54 10.02 13.68 -0.72
C THR A 54 9.02 12.54 -0.85
N VAL A 55 9.47 11.40 -1.36
CA VAL A 55 8.65 10.19 -1.50
C VAL A 55 9.21 9.14 -0.55
N ILE A 56 8.44 8.74 0.46
CA ILE A 56 8.86 7.73 1.41
C ILE A 56 8.76 6.33 0.80
N ASP A 57 9.79 5.52 0.94
CA ASP A 57 9.74 4.08 0.66
C ASP A 57 8.80 3.40 1.64
N LEU A 58 7.73 2.77 1.15
CA LEU A 58 6.75 2.08 1.99
C LEU A 58 7.37 0.87 2.71
N ALA A 59 8.19 0.09 2.02
CA ALA A 59 8.81 -1.13 2.52
C ALA A 59 9.92 -0.80 3.51
N GLY A 60 10.90 0.02 3.08
CA GLY A 60 12.06 0.42 3.87
C GLY A 60 11.74 1.44 4.98
N GLY A 61 10.63 2.17 4.84
CA GLY A 61 10.15 3.15 5.80
C GLY A 61 9.08 2.57 6.76
N PRO A 62 7.82 3.01 6.66
CA PRO A 62 6.81 2.75 7.68
C PRO A 62 6.52 1.27 7.90
N VAL A 63 6.53 0.41 6.87
CA VAL A 63 6.30 -1.03 7.07
C VAL A 63 7.40 -1.62 7.96
N LEU A 64 8.67 -1.46 7.59
CA LEU A 64 9.80 -1.94 8.39
C LEU A 64 9.84 -1.32 9.79
N GLN A 65 9.58 -0.02 9.91
CA GLN A 65 9.60 0.70 11.18
C GLN A 65 8.50 0.21 12.13
N VAL A 66 7.28 -0.02 11.63
CA VAL A 66 6.19 -0.64 12.40
C VAL A 66 6.60 -2.05 12.83
N SER A 67 7.11 -2.89 11.93
CA SER A 67 7.52 -4.26 12.28
C SER A 67 8.60 -4.28 13.36
N LYS A 68 9.61 -3.39 13.29
CA LYS A 68 10.64 -3.24 14.33
C LYS A 68 10.05 -2.82 15.68
N ALA A 69 9.14 -1.85 15.66
CA ALA A 69 8.47 -1.37 16.88
C ALA A 69 7.62 -2.46 17.54
N ILE A 70 6.90 -3.27 16.75
CA ILE A 70 6.11 -4.41 17.25
C ILE A 70 7.01 -5.52 17.78
N ALA A 71 8.09 -5.88 17.06
CA ALA A 71 9.03 -6.91 17.47
C ALA A 71 9.75 -6.56 18.78
N ARG A 72 9.96 -5.27 19.06
CA ARG A 72 10.49 -4.80 20.33
C ARG A 72 9.54 -5.02 21.51
N GLY A 73 8.24 -5.14 21.25
CA GLY A 73 7.20 -5.29 22.27
C GLY A 73 6.60 -3.97 22.74
N VAL A 74 5.52 -4.11 23.51
CA VAL A 74 4.76 -3.00 24.09
C VAL A 74 5.52 -2.34 25.24
N GLU A 75 5.31 -1.04 25.44
CA GLU A 75 5.78 -0.34 26.63
C GLU A 75 4.88 -0.59 27.85
N ALA A 76 5.22 -0.03 29.02
CA ALA A 76 4.49 -0.20 30.28
C ALA A 76 3.00 0.18 30.20
N ASN A 77 2.62 1.05 29.26
CA ASN A 77 1.23 1.43 29.02
C ASN A 77 0.49 0.50 28.04
N GLY A 78 1.10 -0.62 27.64
CA GLY A 78 0.53 -1.61 26.73
C GLY A 78 0.51 -1.20 25.26
N LYS A 79 1.24 -0.15 24.86
CA LYS A 79 1.25 0.37 23.49
C LYS A 79 2.64 0.27 22.86
N SER A 80 2.66 0.16 21.53
CA SER A 80 3.89 0.10 20.73
C SER A 80 4.16 1.42 20.02
N TYR A 81 5.44 1.79 19.92
CA TYR A 81 5.86 3.07 19.35
C TYR A 81 7.05 2.89 18.42
N ILE A 82 7.02 3.60 17.28
CA ILE A 82 8.23 3.94 16.54
C ILE A 82 8.96 5.02 17.34
N LYS A 83 10.25 4.81 17.59
CA LYS A 83 11.16 5.76 18.25
C LYS A 83 12.19 6.27 17.24
N GLY A 84 12.88 7.34 17.58
CA GLY A 84 14.03 7.85 16.82
C GLY A 84 14.95 6.75 16.33
N ARG A 85 15.41 5.88 17.24
CA ARG A 85 16.31 4.76 16.95
C ARG A 85 15.80 3.74 15.92
N ASP A 86 14.50 3.70 15.62
CA ASP A 86 13.94 2.80 14.60
C ASP A 86 14.09 3.35 13.19
N VAL A 87 14.36 4.66 13.08
CA VAL A 87 14.54 5.37 11.82
C VAL A 87 16.03 5.38 11.51
N ASN A 88 16.43 4.65 10.47
CA ASN A 88 17.82 4.42 10.07
C ASN A 88 18.54 5.67 9.49
N PHE A 89 17.98 6.86 9.66
CA PHE A 89 18.46 8.13 9.09
C PHE A 89 19.03 9.04 10.20
N LEU A 90 19.62 10.19 9.85
CA LEU A 90 20.06 11.24 10.80
C LEU A 90 19.04 11.56 11.91
N ALA A 91 17.76 11.33 11.63
CA ALA A 91 16.66 11.40 12.59
C ALA A 91 16.86 10.50 13.82
N GLY A 92 17.46 9.31 13.70
CA GLY A 92 17.68 8.42 14.84
C GLY A 92 18.72 8.92 15.83
N ILE A 93 19.76 9.61 15.35
CA ILE A 93 20.75 10.27 16.20
C ILE A 93 20.12 11.47 16.93
N LEU A 94 19.34 12.29 16.21
CA LEU A 94 18.74 13.50 16.78
C LEU A 94 17.59 13.21 17.76
N LEU A 95 16.82 12.15 17.50
CA LEU A 95 15.60 11.86 18.25
C LEU A 95 15.78 10.79 19.32
N GLY A 96 16.82 9.96 19.23
CA GLY A 96 17.09 8.91 20.22
C GLY A 96 15.86 8.06 20.52
N ASP A 97 15.42 8.07 21.79
CA ASP A 97 14.26 7.31 22.26
C ASP A 97 12.92 8.08 22.19
N LYS A 98 12.89 9.28 21.60
CA LYS A 98 11.65 10.05 21.42
C LYS A 98 10.64 9.25 20.59
N LYS A 99 9.40 9.17 21.09
CA LYS A 99 8.27 8.53 20.40
C LYS A 99 7.89 9.35 19.18
N ILE A 100 8.03 8.78 18.00
CA ILE A 100 7.69 9.41 16.72
C ILE A 100 6.25 9.10 16.35
N ALA A 101 5.83 7.85 16.51
CA ALA A 101 4.48 7.41 16.23
C ALA A 101 4.05 6.27 17.15
N GLN A 102 2.76 6.21 17.46
CA GLN A 102 2.12 5.01 17.99
C GLN A 102 1.74 4.09 16.83
N VAL A 103 1.94 2.78 16.98
CA VAL A 103 1.79 1.84 15.86
C VAL A 103 1.04 0.58 16.22
N TRP A 104 0.46 -0.03 15.19
CA TRP A 104 -0.24 -1.31 15.26
C TRP A 104 0.04 -2.14 14.01
N HIS A 105 -0.07 -3.45 14.19
CA HIS A 105 0.01 -4.43 13.12
C HIS A 105 -1.18 -5.38 13.28
N ASN A 106 -1.96 -5.53 12.21
CA ASN A 106 -3.11 -6.41 12.17
C ASN A 106 -2.96 -7.37 11.00
N GLU A 107 -3.17 -8.66 11.24
CA GLU A 107 -3.28 -9.67 10.19
C GLU A 107 -4.76 -9.93 9.92
N VAL A 108 -5.18 -9.67 8.69
CA VAL A 108 -6.55 -9.96 8.25
C VAL A 108 -6.48 -11.15 7.30
N SER A 109 -7.15 -12.24 7.67
CA SER A 109 -7.25 -13.42 6.82
C SER A 109 -8.63 -13.51 6.18
N HIS A 110 -8.65 -13.70 4.86
CA HIS A 110 -9.87 -14.02 4.11
C HIS A 110 -9.59 -15.18 3.17
N ASP A 111 -10.38 -16.25 3.29
CA ASP A 111 -10.25 -17.47 2.49
C ASP A 111 -8.80 -18.03 2.46
N GLY A 112 -8.05 -17.91 3.57
CA GLY A 112 -6.67 -18.40 3.68
C GLY A 112 -5.58 -17.55 3.02
N ALA A 113 -5.90 -16.36 2.48
CA ALA A 113 -4.89 -15.33 2.19
C ALA A 113 -4.83 -14.33 3.34
N SER A 114 -3.62 -13.92 3.73
CA SER A 114 -3.40 -12.97 4.82
C SER A 114 -2.91 -11.64 4.27
N THR A 115 -3.59 -10.57 4.65
CA THR A 115 -3.17 -9.19 4.38
C THR A 115 -2.66 -8.58 5.68
N SER A 116 -1.37 -8.24 5.69
CA SER A 116 -0.75 -7.48 6.77
C SER A 116 -1.13 -6.01 6.66
N ILE A 117 -1.77 -5.46 7.70
CA ILE A 117 -2.11 -4.04 7.81
C ILE A 117 -1.19 -3.41 8.86
N HIS A 118 -0.36 -2.47 8.42
CA HIS A 118 0.51 -1.67 9.26
C HIS A 118 -0.13 -0.30 9.43
N SER A 119 -0.28 0.18 10.66
CA SER A 119 -0.82 1.52 10.91
C SER A 119 0.03 2.30 11.88
N ALA A 120 0.11 3.61 11.64
CA ALA A 120 0.92 4.53 12.40
C ALA A 120 0.19 5.85 12.64
N ARG A 121 0.27 6.33 13.87
CA ARG A 121 -0.22 7.63 14.31
C ARG A 121 0.96 8.53 14.64
N GLN A 122 1.23 9.54 13.83
CA GLN A 122 2.30 10.50 14.11
C GLN A 122 2.08 11.23 15.45
N MET A 123 3.07 11.18 16.33
CA MET A 123 3.01 11.81 17.67
C MET A 123 3.81 13.11 17.76
N ILE A 124 4.75 13.33 16.84
CA ILE A 124 5.61 14.52 16.86
C ILE A 124 5.18 15.53 15.80
N VAL A 125 5.60 16.77 16.00
CA VAL A 125 5.80 17.69 14.88
C VAL A 125 7.19 17.38 14.33
N PRO A 126 7.35 17.15 13.01
CA PRO A 126 8.65 16.88 12.42
C PRO A 126 9.61 18.04 12.73
N PRO A 127 10.71 17.82 13.46
CA PRO A 127 11.62 18.90 13.86
C PRO A 127 12.54 19.36 12.72
N LEU A 128 12.61 18.59 11.62
CA LEU A 128 13.45 18.87 10.47
C LEU A 128 12.62 18.83 9.18
N PRO A 129 12.95 19.68 8.18
CA PRO A 129 12.12 19.86 6.98
C PRO A 129 12.07 18.63 6.07
N PHE A 130 13.06 17.73 6.15
CA PHE A 130 13.08 16.49 5.38
C PHE A 130 12.28 15.35 6.03
N MET A 131 11.83 15.52 7.28
CA MET A 131 11.03 14.51 7.97
C MET A 131 9.58 14.61 7.51
N PRO A 132 8.98 13.50 7.03
CA PRO A 132 7.65 13.53 6.47
C PRO A 132 6.61 13.84 7.56
N ASN A 133 5.65 14.69 7.23
CA ASN A 133 4.43 14.86 8.00
C ASN A 133 3.38 13.85 7.49
N PHE A 134 3.49 12.60 7.98
CA PHE A 134 2.68 11.47 7.52
C PHE A 134 1.35 11.30 8.27
N GLY A 135 1.11 12.05 9.35
CA GLY A 135 -0.18 12.08 10.04
C GLY A 135 -0.66 10.70 10.52
N GLY A 136 -1.91 10.36 10.21
CA GLY A 136 -2.42 8.99 10.34
C GLY A 136 -2.19 8.22 9.05
N LEU A 137 -1.51 7.09 9.10
CA LEU A 137 -1.16 6.29 7.94
C LEU A 137 -1.53 4.82 8.15
N VAL A 138 -2.21 4.23 7.18
CA VAL A 138 -2.62 2.81 7.18
C VAL A 138 -2.17 2.19 5.87
N ILE A 139 -1.45 1.07 5.94
CA ILE A 139 -0.82 0.38 4.82
C ILE A 139 -1.18 -1.10 4.88
N GLY A 140 -2.10 -1.52 4.02
CA GLY A 140 -2.24 -2.92 3.62
C GLY A 140 -1.13 -3.33 2.67
N LYS A 141 -0.48 -4.45 2.94
CA LYS A 141 0.49 -5.08 2.04
C LYS A 141 -0.11 -6.33 1.43
N VAL A 142 -0.12 -6.40 0.09
CA VAL A 142 -0.55 -7.60 -0.62
C VAL A 142 0.51 -8.68 -0.45
N GLN A 143 0.10 -9.86 0.02
CA GLN A 143 0.99 -10.97 0.35
C GLN A 143 1.93 -11.32 -0.81
N GLY A 144 3.22 -11.51 -0.50
CA GLY A 144 4.23 -11.92 -1.48
C GLY A 144 4.55 -10.88 -2.56
N SER A 145 4.10 -9.64 -2.44
CA SER A 145 4.33 -8.61 -3.45
C SER A 145 4.73 -7.25 -2.85
N ALA A 146 5.37 -6.42 -3.67
CA ALA A 146 5.61 -5.00 -3.39
C ALA A 146 4.44 -4.14 -3.87
N VAL A 147 3.22 -4.55 -3.50
CA VAL A 147 1.97 -3.85 -3.80
C VAL A 147 1.30 -3.47 -2.48
N TYR A 148 0.97 -2.20 -2.36
CA TYR A 148 0.48 -1.56 -1.16
C TYR A 148 -0.78 -0.77 -1.45
N PHE A 149 -1.64 -0.67 -0.45
CA PHE A 149 -2.87 0.10 -0.52
C PHE A 149 -3.27 0.55 0.88
N GLY A 150 -4.09 1.59 0.98
CA GLY A 150 -4.61 1.99 2.27
C GLY A 150 -5.11 3.40 2.29
N GLU A 151 -4.96 4.05 3.43
CA GLU A 151 -5.49 5.39 3.66
C GLU A 151 -4.53 6.26 4.46
N TRP A 152 -4.69 7.55 4.27
CA TRP A 152 -3.94 8.61 4.93
C TRP A 152 -4.89 9.67 5.45
N SER A 153 -4.50 10.31 6.54
CA SER A 153 -5.17 11.50 7.08
C SER A 153 -4.12 12.47 7.65
N PRO A 154 -4.43 13.77 7.68
CA PRO A 154 -3.56 14.74 8.33
C PRO A 154 -3.46 14.47 9.83
N LYS A 155 -2.32 14.87 10.43
CA LYS A 155 -2.15 14.84 11.89
C LYS A 155 -3.23 15.70 12.56
N GLY A 156 -3.98 15.15 13.52
CA GLY A 156 -4.93 15.93 14.31
C GLY A 156 -4.25 16.89 15.30
N ALA A 157 -4.97 17.92 15.76
CA ALA A 157 -4.44 18.96 16.64
C ALA A 157 -3.87 18.41 17.97
N ASN A 158 -4.49 17.35 18.52
CA ASN A 158 -4.14 16.77 19.83
C ASN A 158 -3.23 15.54 19.73
N PHE A 159 -2.37 15.50 18.71
CA PHE A 159 -1.55 14.32 18.43
C PHE A 159 -0.22 14.28 19.22
N ALA A 160 0.12 15.34 19.96
CA ALA A 160 1.33 15.37 20.78
C ALA A 160 1.13 14.60 22.10
N ASP A 161 2.02 13.66 22.37
CA ASP A 161 2.34 13.08 23.69
C ASP A 161 1.28 12.27 24.46
N VAL A 162 0.11 11.98 23.88
CA VAL A 162 -0.88 11.06 24.47
C VAL A 162 -1.16 9.87 23.55
N ALA A 163 -1.22 8.68 24.15
CA ALA A 163 -1.60 7.45 23.45
C ALA A 163 -3.07 7.52 23.03
N SER A 164 -3.36 7.21 21.77
CA SER A 164 -4.72 7.21 21.23
C SER A 164 -4.81 6.30 20.02
N THR A 165 -5.98 5.69 19.82
CA THR A 165 -6.31 4.89 18.63
C THR A 165 -6.84 5.73 17.48
N ASP A 166 -7.09 7.01 17.70
CA ASP A 166 -7.60 7.91 16.67
C ASP A 166 -6.49 8.27 15.68
N LEU A 167 -6.56 7.66 14.51
CA LEU A 167 -5.74 7.96 13.34
C LEU A 167 -6.26 9.18 12.55
N ASN A 168 -7.26 9.92 13.03
CA ASN A 168 -7.93 11.02 12.33
C ASN A 168 -8.58 10.60 11.00
N MET A 169 -9.04 9.35 10.89
CA MET A 169 -9.67 8.83 9.65
C MET A 169 -11.09 9.38 9.41
N GLY A 170 -11.65 10.12 10.36
CA GLY A 170 -12.86 10.92 10.14
C GLY A 170 -12.62 12.22 9.38
N SER A 171 -11.36 12.60 9.13
CA SER A 171 -11.01 13.86 8.47
C SER A 171 -11.63 14.00 7.07
N ALA A 172 -12.03 15.23 6.73
CA ALA A 172 -12.46 15.56 5.37
C ALA A 172 -11.33 15.39 4.34
N GLU A 173 -10.08 15.44 4.78
CA GLU A 173 -8.89 15.23 3.96
C GLU A 173 -8.43 13.76 3.90
N ARG A 174 -9.20 12.82 4.49
CA ARG A 174 -8.84 11.40 4.39
C ARG A 174 -8.73 11.02 2.92
N THR A 175 -7.64 10.35 2.59
CA THR A 175 -7.29 10.00 1.22
C THR A 175 -7.03 8.51 1.13
N ALA A 176 -7.72 7.82 0.22
CA ALA A 176 -7.48 6.43 -0.12
C ALA A 176 -6.43 6.35 -1.23
N TRP A 177 -5.54 5.35 -1.21
CA TRP A 177 -4.42 5.27 -2.15
C TRP A 177 -4.00 3.83 -2.40
N TYR A 178 -3.30 3.61 -3.52
CA TYR A 178 -2.52 2.40 -3.77
C TYR A 178 -1.22 2.71 -4.50
N SER A 179 -0.20 1.88 -4.31
CA SER A 179 1.11 2.00 -4.96
C SER A 179 1.75 0.62 -5.07
N GLY A 180 2.34 0.30 -6.22
CA GLY A 180 3.03 -0.97 -6.41
C GLY A 180 4.14 -0.92 -7.44
N GLU A 181 5.08 -1.84 -7.28
CA GLU A 181 6.16 -2.10 -8.23
C GLU A 181 5.74 -3.08 -9.32
N ASN A 182 6.39 -2.98 -10.48
CA ASN A 182 6.18 -3.84 -11.64
C ASN A 182 4.71 -3.86 -12.11
N PRO A 183 4.12 -2.70 -12.44
CA PRO A 183 2.80 -2.65 -13.05
C PRO A 183 2.76 -3.52 -14.31
N THR A 184 1.69 -4.30 -14.43
CA THR A 184 1.46 -5.18 -15.58
C THR A 184 1.20 -4.33 -16.82
N LYS A 185 2.19 -4.18 -17.70
CA LYS A 185 2.06 -3.38 -18.93
C LYS A 185 1.49 -4.13 -20.13
N SER A 186 1.46 -5.45 -20.05
CA SER A 186 0.83 -6.33 -21.01
C SER A 186 0.11 -7.41 -20.22
N MET A 187 -1.22 -7.40 -20.29
CA MET A 187 -2.03 -8.37 -19.57
C MET A 187 -1.84 -9.78 -20.15
N PRO A 188 -1.52 -10.79 -19.32
CA PRO A 188 -1.57 -12.17 -19.75
C PRO A 188 -3.02 -12.61 -19.93
N THR A 189 -3.26 -13.69 -20.70
CA THR A 189 -4.57 -14.32 -20.74
C THR A 189 -4.93 -14.84 -19.35
N LEU A 190 -6.11 -14.44 -18.86
CA LEU A 190 -6.67 -14.87 -17.59
C LEU A 190 -8.01 -15.55 -17.85
N VAL A 191 -8.17 -16.77 -17.33
CA VAL A 191 -9.42 -17.52 -17.40
C VAL A 191 -9.92 -17.68 -15.97
N ASN A 192 -10.93 -16.88 -15.60
CA ASN A 192 -11.53 -16.89 -14.26
C ASN A 192 -10.47 -16.83 -13.12
N ALA A 193 -9.45 -15.99 -13.28
CA ALA A 193 -8.40 -15.84 -12.28
C ALA A 193 -8.96 -15.16 -11.03
N GLN A 194 -8.91 -15.83 -9.88
CA GLN A 194 -9.47 -15.32 -8.63
C GLN A 194 -8.42 -14.57 -7.82
N TYR A 195 -8.84 -13.47 -7.20
CA TYR A 195 -8.03 -12.64 -6.32
C TYR A 195 -8.74 -12.51 -4.99
N LYS A 196 -8.04 -12.80 -3.90
CA LYS A 196 -8.55 -12.59 -2.54
C LYS A 196 -8.21 -11.16 -2.14
N VAL A 197 -9.24 -10.37 -1.91
CA VAL A 197 -9.12 -8.92 -1.82
C VAL A 197 -9.57 -8.44 -0.44
N VAL A 198 -8.79 -7.53 0.13
CA VAL A 198 -9.13 -6.77 1.33
C VAL A 198 -9.29 -5.30 0.95
N GLY A 199 -10.31 -4.65 1.50
CA GLY A 199 -10.56 -3.22 1.34
C GLY A 199 -10.51 -2.48 2.68
N ILE A 200 -9.80 -1.35 2.72
CA ILE A 200 -9.58 -0.51 3.90
C ILE A 200 -10.37 0.79 3.75
N HIS A 201 -11.13 1.13 4.80
CA HIS A 201 -11.86 2.38 4.90
C HIS A 201 -12.15 2.72 6.35
N GLN A 202 -11.64 3.85 6.83
CA GLN A 202 -11.76 4.29 8.23
C GLN A 202 -11.31 3.22 9.22
N HIS A 203 -10.10 2.74 9.02
CA HIS A 203 -9.43 1.74 9.83
C HIS A 203 -9.37 2.15 11.30
N LYS A 204 -9.66 1.18 12.17
CA LYS A 204 -9.55 1.31 13.62
C LYS A 204 -8.55 0.25 14.09
N PRO A 205 -7.36 0.64 14.58
CA PRO A 205 -6.27 -0.31 14.80
C PRO A 205 -6.55 -1.37 15.88
N GLU A 206 -7.37 -1.06 16.88
CA GLU A 206 -7.76 -2.00 17.96
C GLU A 206 -9.03 -2.79 17.64
N SER A 207 -9.73 -2.44 16.57
CA SER A 207 -10.90 -3.19 16.08
C SER A 207 -10.94 -3.13 14.55
N PRO A 208 -10.02 -3.83 13.86
CA PRO A 208 -9.94 -3.81 12.40
C PRO A 208 -11.26 -4.28 11.79
N ASN A 209 -11.87 -3.42 10.97
CA ASN A 209 -13.12 -3.72 10.28
C ASN A 209 -12.96 -3.41 8.79
N VAL A 210 -12.61 -4.44 8.02
CA VAL A 210 -12.27 -4.32 6.60
C VAL A 210 -13.38 -4.84 5.71
N TYR A 211 -13.37 -4.42 4.45
CA TYR A 211 -14.06 -5.16 3.40
C TYR A 211 -13.24 -6.39 3.02
N SER A 212 -13.90 -7.49 2.67
CA SER A 212 -13.23 -8.69 2.16
C SER A 212 -14.08 -9.40 1.12
N GLY A 213 -13.44 -10.08 0.17
CA GLY A 213 -14.14 -10.87 -0.83
C GLY A 213 -13.20 -11.41 -1.89
N VAL A 214 -13.80 -11.97 -2.95
CA VAL A 214 -13.08 -12.51 -4.10
C VAL A 214 -13.48 -11.74 -5.35
N LEU A 215 -12.46 -11.27 -6.09
CA LEU A 215 -12.65 -10.73 -7.43
C LEU A 215 -12.17 -11.74 -8.47
N THR A 216 -12.89 -11.86 -9.57
CA THR A 216 -12.57 -12.78 -10.67
C THR A 216 -12.24 -11.97 -11.92
N ALA A 217 -11.04 -12.15 -12.44
CA ALA A 217 -10.58 -11.52 -13.67
C ALA A 217 -10.62 -12.51 -14.83
N SER A 218 -11.23 -12.09 -15.93
CA SER A 218 -11.17 -12.78 -17.22
C SER A 218 -10.64 -11.81 -18.25
N TYR A 219 -9.56 -12.20 -18.94
CA TYR A 219 -8.88 -11.36 -19.91
C TYR A 219 -8.35 -12.21 -21.07
N ALA A 220 -8.58 -11.75 -22.29
CA ALA A 220 -7.92 -12.23 -23.49
C ALA A 220 -7.58 -11.05 -24.40
N SER A 221 -6.47 -11.16 -25.14
CA SER A 221 -6.14 -10.18 -26.18
C SER A 221 -7.26 -10.13 -27.22
N GLY A 222 -7.71 -8.92 -27.57
CA GLY A 222 -8.86 -8.74 -28.46
C GLY A 222 -10.22 -9.08 -27.83
N GLY A 223 -10.30 -9.36 -26.53
CA GLY A 223 -11.53 -9.74 -25.83
C GLY A 223 -12.59 -8.64 -25.71
N GLY A 224 -12.22 -7.37 -25.95
CA GLY A 224 -13.14 -6.22 -25.88
C GLY A 224 -13.86 -6.15 -24.53
N ASP A 225 -15.18 -6.01 -24.56
CA ASP A 225 -16.04 -5.90 -23.38
C ASP A 225 -16.13 -7.17 -22.52
N LYS A 226 -15.54 -8.29 -22.98
CA LYS A 226 -15.43 -9.53 -22.20
C LYS A 226 -14.24 -9.52 -21.25
N ASN A 227 -13.35 -8.54 -21.36
CA ASN A 227 -12.21 -8.38 -20.47
C ASN A 227 -12.67 -7.72 -19.17
N ILE A 228 -13.15 -8.51 -18.22
CA ILE A 228 -13.88 -8.02 -17.04
C ILE A 228 -13.24 -8.45 -15.73
N LEU A 229 -13.40 -7.59 -14.72
CA LEU A 229 -13.16 -7.89 -13.30
C LEU A 229 -14.50 -7.86 -12.58
N THR A 230 -14.93 -8.98 -12.02
CA THR A 230 -16.23 -9.10 -11.34
C THR A 230 -16.10 -9.61 -9.91
N GLY A 231 -17.16 -9.45 -9.12
CA GLY A 231 -17.20 -9.93 -7.75
C GLY A 231 -17.71 -8.86 -6.78
N SER A 232 -17.47 -9.07 -5.50
CA SER A 232 -17.86 -8.10 -4.48
C SER A 232 -16.98 -8.21 -3.24
N LEU A 233 -16.90 -7.10 -2.49
CA LEU A 233 -16.30 -7.06 -1.16
C LEU A 233 -17.36 -6.67 -0.14
N THR A 234 -17.42 -7.39 0.99
CA THR A 234 -18.44 -7.18 2.02
C THR A 234 -17.79 -6.77 3.34
N ARG A 235 -18.52 -5.93 4.10
CA ARG A 235 -18.19 -5.49 5.45
C ARG A 235 -19.47 -5.28 6.25
N GLY A 236 -19.79 -6.24 7.11
CA GLY A 236 -21.10 -6.29 7.78
C GLY A 236 -22.23 -6.28 6.75
N ALA A 237 -23.15 -5.32 6.83
CA ALA A 237 -24.25 -5.15 5.88
C ALA A 237 -23.87 -4.36 4.61
N SER A 238 -22.65 -3.80 4.53
CA SER A 238 -22.19 -3.01 3.38
C SER A 238 -21.53 -3.90 2.33
N THR A 239 -21.89 -3.71 1.06
CA THR A 239 -21.32 -4.45 -0.08
C THR A 239 -20.80 -3.47 -1.14
N LEU A 240 -19.60 -3.72 -1.65
CA LEU A 240 -19.00 -3.04 -2.80
C LEU A 240 -19.04 -4.00 -3.99
N ALA A 241 -19.87 -3.70 -4.99
CA ALA A 241 -20.06 -4.56 -6.15
C ALA A 241 -19.16 -4.12 -7.32
N PHE A 242 -18.41 -5.07 -7.89
CA PHE A 242 -17.55 -4.84 -9.05
C PHE A 242 -18.33 -5.21 -10.31
N ASN A 243 -19.25 -4.33 -10.70
CA ASN A 243 -20.04 -4.45 -11.90
C ASN A 243 -19.36 -3.67 -13.04
N ASP A 244 -19.35 -4.25 -14.24
CA ASP A 244 -18.90 -3.58 -15.47
C ASP A 244 -17.49 -2.96 -15.38
N VAL A 245 -16.58 -3.62 -14.66
CA VAL A 245 -15.18 -3.19 -14.54
C VAL A 245 -14.38 -3.80 -15.68
N LEU A 246 -13.96 -2.95 -16.61
CA LEU A 246 -13.22 -3.35 -17.80
C LEU A 246 -11.71 -3.39 -17.50
N ILE A 247 -11.07 -4.48 -17.90
CA ILE A 247 -9.62 -4.67 -17.83
C ILE A 247 -9.00 -4.26 -19.17
N LYS A 248 -8.05 -3.34 -19.12
CA LYS A 248 -7.31 -2.84 -20.29
C LYS A 248 -6.03 -3.62 -20.51
N ALA A 249 -5.53 -3.60 -21.74
CA ALA A 249 -4.32 -4.33 -22.13
C ALA A 249 -3.07 -3.92 -21.34
N ASN A 250 -3.03 -2.69 -20.85
CA ASN A 250 -1.94 -2.14 -20.02
C ASN A 250 -2.09 -2.44 -18.52
N GLY A 251 -2.97 -3.38 -18.15
CA GLY A 251 -3.19 -3.80 -16.76
C GLY A 251 -3.94 -2.81 -15.88
N THR A 252 -4.36 -1.64 -16.40
CA THR A 252 -5.32 -0.80 -15.68
C THR A 252 -6.72 -1.39 -15.79
N PHE A 253 -7.57 -1.09 -14.81
CA PHE A 253 -8.99 -1.41 -14.89
C PHE A 253 -9.82 -0.25 -14.32
N ASP A 254 -10.99 -0.03 -14.90
CA ASP A 254 -11.98 0.93 -14.40
C ASP A 254 -13.40 0.50 -14.79
N ASN A 255 -14.41 1.01 -14.06
CA ASN A 255 -15.80 0.75 -14.43
C ASN A 255 -16.26 1.64 -15.59
N LEU A 256 -17.15 1.08 -16.42
CA LEU A 256 -17.79 1.79 -17.53
C LEU A 256 -18.74 2.90 -17.01
N GLY A 257 -18.95 3.93 -17.84
CA GLY A 257 -19.90 5.04 -17.59
C GLY A 257 -19.25 6.40 -17.33
N SER A 258 -20.08 7.42 -17.12
CA SER A 258 -19.66 8.81 -16.86
C SER A 258 -19.08 9.02 -15.46
N THR A 259 -19.44 8.17 -14.50
CA THR A 259 -18.94 8.22 -13.13
C THR A 259 -18.04 7.01 -12.86
N LYS A 260 -16.73 7.21 -13.05
CA LYS A 260 -15.71 6.20 -12.72
C LYS A 260 -15.50 6.15 -11.20
N ASN A 261 -16.13 5.18 -10.57
CA ASN A 261 -16.05 4.95 -9.14
C ASN A 261 -15.03 3.87 -8.78
N ILE A 262 -14.60 3.06 -9.74
CA ILE A 262 -13.62 2.00 -9.55
C ILE A 262 -12.44 2.29 -10.48
N SER A 263 -11.24 2.29 -9.92
CA SER A 263 -10.00 2.33 -10.68
C SER A 263 -8.93 1.47 -10.01
N GLY A 264 -8.01 0.93 -10.81
CA GLY A 264 -6.86 0.21 -10.27
C GLY A 264 -5.92 -0.32 -11.33
N GLN A 265 -4.94 -1.09 -10.86
CA GLN A 265 -3.83 -1.62 -11.65
C GLN A 265 -3.53 -3.07 -11.23
N PHE A 266 -3.26 -3.93 -12.22
CA PHE A 266 -2.64 -5.23 -12.03
C PHE A 266 -1.11 -5.11 -11.96
N TYR A 267 -0.46 -5.92 -11.16
CA TYR A 267 0.98 -5.92 -10.91
C TYR A 267 1.58 -7.32 -11.05
N ASN A 268 2.90 -7.36 -11.28
CA ASN A 268 3.69 -8.59 -11.30
C ASN A 268 3.12 -9.64 -12.26
N ASN A 269 2.84 -9.25 -13.52
CA ASN A 269 2.19 -10.10 -14.53
C ASN A 269 0.81 -10.62 -14.07
N ALA A 270 -0.01 -9.69 -13.55
CA ALA A 270 -1.33 -9.95 -12.97
C ALA A 270 -1.34 -11.01 -11.83
N ASN A 271 -0.27 -11.10 -11.03
CA ASN A 271 -0.28 -11.90 -9.81
C ASN A 271 -0.82 -11.12 -8.60
N ALA A 272 -0.93 -9.80 -8.70
CA ALA A 272 -1.52 -8.94 -7.69
C ALA A 272 -2.34 -7.83 -8.35
N LEU A 273 -3.28 -7.26 -7.60
CA LEU A 273 -4.01 -6.06 -7.98
C LEU A 273 -4.16 -5.12 -6.79
N ALA A 274 -4.31 -3.83 -7.08
CA ALA A 274 -4.74 -2.83 -6.11
C ALA A 274 -5.52 -1.71 -6.80
N GLY A 275 -6.37 -1.03 -6.05
CA GLY A 275 -7.26 0.01 -6.58
C GLY A 275 -8.02 0.78 -5.53
N ILE A 276 -8.93 1.65 -5.99
CA ILE A 276 -9.82 2.45 -5.16
C ILE A 276 -11.26 2.26 -5.65
N TYR A 277 -12.15 2.04 -4.69
CA TYR A 277 -13.59 2.09 -4.88
C TYR A 277 -14.13 3.36 -4.20
N LYS A 278 -14.76 4.26 -4.95
CA LYS A 278 -15.39 5.49 -4.44
C LYS A 278 -16.85 5.20 -4.10
N THR A 279 -17.24 5.36 -2.84
CA THR A 279 -18.65 5.24 -2.41
C THR A 279 -19.40 6.56 -2.46
N GLY A 280 -18.73 7.65 -2.84
CA GLY A 280 -19.24 9.01 -2.92
C GLY A 280 -18.34 9.90 -3.77
N THR A 281 -18.65 11.18 -3.86
CA THR A 281 -17.93 12.14 -4.70
C THR A 281 -16.69 12.73 -4.03
N ALA A 282 -16.60 12.67 -2.69
CA ALA A 282 -15.48 13.23 -1.96
C ALA A 282 -14.30 12.24 -1.89
N ALA A 283 -13.07 12.75 -1.84
CA ALA A 283 -11.86 11.92 -1.69
C ALA A 283 -11.92 11.01 -0.46
N LYS A 284 -12.51 11.51 0.63
CA LYS A 284 -12.78 10.79 1.89
C LYS A 284 -13.84 9.68 1.76
N ASP A 285 -14.41 9.43 0.60
CA ASP A 285 -15.37 8.33 0.42
C ASP A 285 -14.70 7.13 -0.28
N GLY A 286 -13.39 7.21 -0.55
CA GLY A 286 -12.61 6.12 -1.10
C GLY A 286 -12.43 4.94 -0.12
N VAL A 287 -12.48 3.74 -0.69
CA VAL A 287 -12.05 2.47 -0.09
C VAL A 287 -10.85 1.99 -0.91
N ALA A 288 -9.66 1.94 -0.32
CA ALA A 288 -8.51 1.36 -0.99
C ALA A 288 -8.56 -0.15 -0.85
N PHE A 289 -8.27 -0.89 -1.92
CA PHE A 289 -8.29 -2.35 -1.89
C PHE A 289 -7.06 -2.94 -2.59
N GLY A 290 -6.72 -4.17 -2.20
CA GLY A 290 -5.66 -4.93 -2.83
C GLY A 290 -5.79 -6.41 -2.56
N GLY A 291 -5.23 -7.22 -3.45
CA GLY A 291 -5.30 -8.67 -3.36
C GLY A 291 -4.30 -9.39 -4.24
N ALA A 292 -3.95 -10.60 -3.81
CA ALA A 292 -3.10 -11.52 -4.55
C ALA A 292 -3.96 -12.52 -5.31
N ARG A 293 -3.44 -12.97 -6.46
CA ARG A 293 -4.03 -14.06 -7.24
C ARG A 293 -3.92 -15.37 -6.45
N ARG A 294 -4.96 -16.20 -6.54
CA ARG A 294 -5.01 -17.56 -6.01
C ARG A 294 -4.28 -18.56 -6.92
#